data_AF-A0A1Q6DVJ4-F1
#
_entry.id   AF-A0A1Q6DVJ4-F1
#
_cell.length_a   1.000
_cell.length_b   1.000
_cell.length_c   1.000
_cell.angle_alpha   90.00
_cell.angle_beta   90.00
_cell.angle_gamma   90.00
#
_symmetry.space_group_name_H-M   'P 1'
#
loop_
_entity.id
_entity.type
_entity.pdbx_description
1 polymer ?
#
loop_
_entity_poly.entity_id
_entity_poly.type
_entity_poly.pdbx_seq_one_letter_code
_entity_poly.pdbx_strand_id
1 'polypeptide(L)'
;MSFRVCEDKVIIEGEYRVMSSAPLNGGLKVCNQIVNHEARSGYEDVEELFENSLEIGDLSEVVGFITNVDMGNRFVREVELEEGYIKVFLTAGIGKSLETNTINIILTTNLSLSDTGLLNLFIIITEAKVSALRELDVIYNGDNVWGTPTDAIAVAKEGKEEGNIDFTGRATEIGQETFNSIKKGVKESIIEEDGYLPDRSMEERLKERNIELDELIEAGFELFETEDEIELEYARKDVKKKLRKYLNDHNIHFLISAGFYLENELNQRMKIKEDPAYLITDELLGINIAEYIGGKMALFNFMRYDQSKPGILSELGPFMDDIIAGLIAGCMTEHFG
;
A
#
# COMPACT_ATOMS: atom_id res chain seq x y z
N MET A 1 9.11 -18.18 -26.12
CA MET A 1 8.58 -18.47 -24.77
C MET A 1 7.04 -18.41 -24.82
N SER A 2 6.32 -19.45 -24.37
CA SER A 2 4.85 -19.48 -24.39
C SER A 2 4.28 -19.35 -22.98
N PHE A 3 3.70 -18.19 -22.67
CA PHE A 3 2.85 -18.03 -21.50
C PHE A 3 1.52 -18.69 -21.82
N ARG A 4 1.16 -19.72 -21.06
CA ARG A 4 -0.18 -20.30 -21.12
C ARG A 4 -0.98 -19.74 -19.97
N VAL A 5 -1.90 -18.84 -20.29
CA VAL A 5 -2.88 -18.31 -19.34
C VAL A 5 -4.11 -19.22 -19.41
N CYS A 6 -4.43 -19.84 -18.29
CA CYS A 6 -5.68 -20.57 -18.05
C CYS A 6 -6.64 -19.66 -17.25
N GLU A 7 -7.85 -20.15 -17.00
CA GLU A 7 -8.86 -19.41 -16.23
C GLU A 7 -8.39 -19.12 -14.79
N ASP A 8 -7.71 -20.08 -14.16
CA ASP A 8 -7.32 -20.08 -12.74
C ASP A 8 -5.79 -20.02 -12.53
N LYS A 9 -4.99 -20.01 -13.59
CA LYS A 9 -3.52 -20.08 -13.44
C LYS A 9 -2.77 -19.51 -14.63
N VAL A 10 -1.55 -19.07 -14.36
CA VAL A 10 -0.54 -18.80 -15.38
C VAL A 10 0.57 -19.82 -15.29
N ILE A 11 0.84 -20.42 -16.45
CA ILE A 11 1.89 -21.42 -16.64
C ILE A 11 2.95 -20.84 -17.58
N ILE A 12 4.19 -20.91 -17.12
CA ILE A 12 5.38 -20.52 -17.87
C ILE A 12 6.20 -21.78 -18.10
N GLU A 13 6.20 -22.29 -19.34
CA GLU A 13 6.92 -23.51 -19.72
C GLU A 13 8.28 -23.19 -20.35
N GLY A 14 9.29 -23.95 -19.95
CA GLY A 14 10.66 -23.83 -20.45
C GLY A 14 11.68 -24.27 -19.42
N GLU A 15 12.91 -24.54 -19.86
CA GLU A 15 13.99 -24.87 -18.93
C GLU A 15 14.53 -23.57 -18.33
N TYR A 16 14.43 -23.41 -17.02
CA TYR A 16 14.89 -22.23 -16.30
C TYR A 16 15.85 -22.58 -15.18
N ARG A 17 16.84 -21.72 -14.97
CA ARG A 17 17.55 -21.60 -13.69
C ARG A 17 16.91 -20.46 -12.92
N VAL A 18 16.36 -20.77 -11.74
CA VAL A 18 15.46 -19.88 -11.00
C VAL A 18 15.97 -19.69 -9.58
N MET A 19 15.95 -18.42 -9.12
CA MET A 19 16.01 -18.06 -7.71
C MET A 19 14.62 -17.61 -7.28
N SER A 20 14.00 -18.30 -6.31
CA SER A 20 12.63 -18.01 -5.90
C SER A 20 12.36 -18.12 -4.40
N SER A 21 11.38 -17.37 -3.90
CA SER A 21 10.79 -17.54 -2.57
C SER A 21 9.40 -18.19 -2.61
N ALA A 22 9.04 -18.83 -3.73
CA ALA A 22 7.75 -19.48 -3.90
C ALA A 22 7.53 -20.62 -2.88
N PRO A 23 6.27 -20.85 -2.45
CA PRO A 23 5.96 -21.87 -1.45
C PRO A 23 6.23 -23.29 -1.96
N LEU A 24 5.94 -23.59 -3.23
CA LEU A 24 6.34 -24.85 -3.84
C LEU A 24 7.73 -24.68 -4.45
N ASN A 25 8.68 -25.48 -3.97
CA ASN A 25 9.99 -25.65 -4.59
C ASN A 25 10.79 -24.33 -4.77
N GLY A 26 10.71 -23.43 -3.78
CA GLY A 26 11.58 -22.25 -3.72
C GLY A 26 13.07 -22.57 -3.58
N GLY A 27 13.89 -21.52 -3.50
CA GLY A 27 15.34 -21.58 -3.48
C GLY A 27 15.96 -21.41 -4.87
N LEU A 28 17.23 -21.80 -4.99
CA LEU A 28 17.96 -21.83 -6.26
C LEU A 28 17.85 -23.22 -6.87
N LYS A 29 17.19 -23.34 -8.04
CA LYS A 29 17.02 -24.62 -8.71
C LYS A 29 16.89 -24.48 -10.22
N VAL A 30 16.90 -25.64 -10.89
CA VAL A 30 16.43 -25.76 -12.26
C VAL A 30 14.98 -26.23 -12.24
N CYS A 31 14.14 -25.65 -13.09
CA CYS A 31 12.75 -26.07 -13.26
C CYS A 31 12.39 -26.07 -14.76
N ASN A 32 11.34 -26.82 -15.11
CA ASN A 32 10.79 -26.85 -16.47
C ASN A 32 9.49 -26.03 -16.56
N GLN A 33 8.98 -25.58 -15.41
CA GLN A 33 7.74 -24.87 -15.31
C GLN A 33 7.71 -23.94 -14.10
N ILE A 34 7.13 -22.75 -14.30
CA ILE A 34 6.77 -21.83 -13.22
C ILE A 34 5.26 -21.62 -13.30
N VAL A 35 4.56 -21.74 -12.18
CA VAL A 35 3.11 -21.66 -12.12
C VAL A 35 2.68 -20.65 -11.07
N ASN A 36 1.79 -19.73 -11.42
CA ASN A 36 1.03 -18.94 -10.44
C ASN A 36 -0.43 -19.36 -10.50
N HIS A 37 -0.94 -19.94 -9.41
CA HIS A 37 -2.25 -20.54 -9.33
C HIS A 37 -3.14 -19.72 -8.38
N GLU A 38 -4.29 -19.28 -8.90
CA GLU A 38 -5.35 -18.69 -8.11
C GLU A 38 -6.06 -19.77 -7.29
N ALA A 39 -5.86 -19.77 -5.98
CA ALA A 39 -6.49 -20.74 -5.08
C ALA A 39 -6.94 -20.07 -3.79
N ARG A 40 -8.26 -20.08 -3.54
CA ARG A 40 -8.86 -19.47 -2.35
C ARG A 40 -8.48 -20.25 -1.09
N SER A 41 -8.06 -19.51 -0.06
CA SER A 41 -7.59 -20.00 1.26
C SER A 41 -8.31 -21.25 1.77
N GLY A 42 -7.54 -22.24 2.22
CA GLY A 42 -8.04 -23.51 2.76
C GLY A 42 -7.09 -24.71 2.62
N TYR A 43 -5.92 -24.55 2.00
CA TYR A 43 -4.97 -25.64 1.78
C TYR A 43 -3.90 -25.64 2.86
N GLU A 44 -3.84 -26.71 3.65
CA GLU A 44 -2.76 -26.96 4.60
C GLU A 44 -1.51 -27.55 3.92
N ASP A 45 -1.68 -28.13 2.73
CA ASP A 45 -0.63 -28.78 1.95
C ASP A 45 -0.50 -28.17 0.54
N VAL A 46 0.65 -27.53 0.30
CA VAL A 46 1.00 -26.88 -0.97
C VAL A 46 1.29 -27.93 -2.05
N GLU A 47 1.87 -29.07 -1.73
CA GLU A 47 2.17 -30.11 -2.72
C GLU A 47 0.88 -30.71 -3.24
N GLU A 48 -0.06 -31.06 -2.34
CA GLU A 48 -1.38 -31.58 -2.69
C GLU A 48 -2.18 -30.62 -3.59
N LEU A 49 -2.09 -29.31 -3.33
CA LEU A 49 -2.74 -28.29 -4.17
C LEU A 49 -2.22 -28.37 -5.61
N PHE A 50 -0.90 -28.46 -5.79
CA PHE A 50 -0.28 -28.46 -7.12
C PHE A 50 -0.44 -29.83 -7.81
N GLU A 51 -0.42 -30.94 -7.07
CA GLU A 51 -0.74 -32.28 -7.57
C GLU A 51 -2.14 -32.36 -8.17
N ASN A 52 -3.15 -31.82 -7.48
CA ASN A 52 -4.55 -31.93 -7.88
C ASN A 52 -4.94 -30.95 -8.99
N SER A 53 -4.25 -29.82 -9.10
CA SER A 53 -4.65 -28.70 -9.97
C SER A 53 -3.91 -28.65 -11.29
N LEU A 54 -2.87 -29.46 -11.45
CA LEU A 54 -1.96 -29.36 -12.57
C LEU A 54 -1.88 -30.69 -13.31
N GLU A 55 -2.18 -30.66 -14.61
CA GLU A 55 -1.80 -31.72 -15.55
C GLU A 55 -0.28 -31.67 -15.81
N ILE A 56 0.52 -31.57 -14.75
CA ILE A 56 1.97 -31.44 -14.85
C ILE A 56 2.63 -32.80 -14.70
N GLY A 57 3.82 -32.93 -15.29
CA GLY A 57 4.73 -34.05 -15.06
C GLY A 57 5.30 -34.06 -13.64
N ASP A 58 6.62 -34.08 -13.51
CA ASP A 58 7.28 -34.18 -12.21
C ASP A 58 7.17 -32.87 -11.41
N LEU A 59 6.45 -32.88 -10.28
CA LEU A 59 6.32 -31.71 -9.40
C LEU A 59 7.67 -31.19 -8.92
N SER A 60 8.69 -32.04 -8.81
CA SER A 60 10.03 -31.63 -8.42
C SER A 60 10.69 -30.70 -9.45
N GLU A 61 10.14 -30.57 -10.66
CA GLU A 61 10.59 -29.66 -11.71
C GLU A 61 9.71 -28.40 -11.84
N VAL A 62 8.81 -28.15 -10.89
CA VAL A 62 7.92 -26.97 -10.86
C VAL A 62 8.41 -25.97 -9.81
N VAL A 63 8.24 -24.68 -10.08
CA VAL A 63 8.23 -23.61 -9.07
C VAL A 63 6.81 -23.05 -9.00
N GLY A 64 6.18 -23.09 -7.83
CA GLY A 64 4.74 -22.87 -7.70
C GLY A 64 4.36 -21.76 -6.73
N PHE A 65 3.59 -20.80 -7.22
CA PHE A 65 3.02 -19.67 -6.50
C PHE A 65 1.53 -19.84 -6.29
N ILE A 66 1.04 -19.38 -5.13
CA ILE A 66 -0.38 -19.35 -4.81
C ILE A 66 -0.80 -17.89 -4.68
N THR A 67 -1.95 -17.53 -5.24
CA THR A 67 -2.52 -16.20 -5.08
C THR A 67 -4.03 -16.25 -4.85
N ASN A 68 -4.54 -15.24 -4.14
CA ASN A 68 -5.98 -14.97 -4.01
C ASN A 68 -6.46 -13.87 -4.98
N VAL A 69 -5.54 -13.26 -5.73
CA VAL A 69 -5.82 -12.25 -6.75
C VAL A 69 -6.38 -12.94 -7.99
N ASP A 70 -7.45 -12.36 -8.56
CA ASP A 70 -8.07 -12.83 -9.80
C ASP A 70 -7.06 -12.81 -10.96
N MET A 71 -6.90 -13.93 -11.68
CA MET A 71 -6.01 -14.00 -12.85
C MET A 71 -6.38 -13.01 -13.96
N GLY A 72 -7.61 -12.52 -14.00
CA GLY A 72 -8.05 -11.41 -14.83
C GLY A 72 -7.27 -10.11 -14.58
N ASN A 73 -6.84 -9.87 -13.34
CA ASN A 73 -6.15 -8.65 -12.89
C ASN A 73 -4.62 -8.79 -12.86
N ARG A 74 -4.09 -9.80 -13.57
CA ARG A 74 -2.65 -10.00 -13.72
C ARG A 74 -2.00 -8.92 -14.57
N PHE A 75 -0.80 -8.49 -14.19
CA PHE A 75 0.02 -7.62 -15.01
C PHE A 75 1.09 -8.43 -15.76
N VAL A 76 1.22 -8.16 -17.06
CA VAL A 76 2.24 -8.77 -17.93
C VAL A 76 2.93 -7.68 -18.74
N ARG A 77 4.27 -7.66 -18.70
CA ARG A 77 5.06 -6.72 -19.50
C ARG A 77 6.34 -7.38 -20.00
N GLU A 78 6.64 -7.15 -21.28
CA GLU A 78 7.89 -7.56 -21.91
C GLU A 78 8.67 -6.29 -22.29
N VAL A 79 9.97 -6.29 -22.03
CA VAL A 79 10.87 -5.16 -22.30
C VAL A 79 12.11 -5.72 -23.00
N GLU A 80 12.34 -5.24 -24.22
CA GLU A 80 13.58 -5.48 -24.98
C GLU A 80 14.71 -4.62 -24.40
N LEU A 81 15.88 -5.22 -24.27
CA LEU A 81 17.13 -4.64 -23.80
C LEU A 81 18.18 -4.76 -24.91
N GLU A 82 19.36 -4.16 -24.73
CA GLU A 82 20.42 -4.27 -25.75
C GLU A 82 20.90 -5.72 -25.99
N GLU A 83 20.96 -6.54 -24.93
CA GLU A 83 21.50 -7.91 -24.98
C GLU A 83 20.45 -9.04 -24.90
N GLY A 84 19.16 -8.70 -24.85
CA GLY A 84 18.08 -9.67 -24.67
C GLY A 84 16.79 -9.01 -24.21
N TYR A 85 16.01 -9.71 -23.39
CA TYR A 85 14.74 -9.18 -22.88
C TYR A 85 14.50 -9.56 -21.43
N ILE A 86 13.66 -8.78 -20.76
CA ILE A 86 13.00 -9.20 -19.52
C ILE A 86 11.49 -9.29 -19.76
N LYS A 87 10.86 -10.21 -19.05
CA LYS A 87 9.41 -10.34 -19.03
C LYS A 87 8.93 -10.51 -17.61
N VAL A 88 8.03 -9.63 -17.22
CA VAL A 88 7.45 -9.54 -15.90
C VAL A 88 6.03 -10.08 -15.97
N PHE A 89 5.72 -10.93 -15.02
CA PHE A 89 4.40 -11.39 -14.69
C PHE A 89 4.17 -11.11 -13.21
N LEU A 90 3.06 -10.49 -12.83
CA LEU A 90 2.73 -10.31 -11.43
C LEU A 90 1.23 -10.31 -11.16
N THR A 91 0.89 -10.69 -9.94
CA THR A 91 -0.43 -10.53 -9.33
C THR A 91 -0.22 -9.88 -7.98
N ALA A 92 -0.91 -8.77 -7.73
CA ALA A 92 -0.74 -8.02 -6.49
C ALA A 92 -2.11 -7.61 -5.96
N GLY A 93 -2.37 -7.93 -4.70
CA GLY A 93 -3.54 -7.48 -3.96
C GLY A 93 -3.17 -7.22 -2.51
N ILE A 94 -3.88 -6.28 -1.90
CA ILE A 94 -3.82 -6.01 -0.45
C ILE A 94 -5.15 -6.32 0.23
N GLY A 95 -6.25 -6.26 -0.53
CA GLY A 95 -7.62 -6.57 -0.14
C GLY A 95 -8.10 -5.91 1.15
N LYS A 96 -9.18 -6.45 1.69
CA LYS A 96 -9.66 -6.12 3.04
C LYS A 96 -8.80 -6.73 4.15
N SER A 97 -7.97 -7.71 3.80
CA SER A 97 -7.07 -8.39 4.73
C SER A 97 -5.76 -8.74 4.04
N LEU A 98 -4.66 -8.24 4.60
CA LEU A 98 -3.33 -8.59 4.12
C LEU A 98 -3.02 -10.09 4.27
N GLU A 99 -3.56 -10.74 5.30
CA GLU A 99 -3.34 -12.16 5.59
C GLU A 99 -3.89 -13.09 4.51
N THR A 100 -4.89 -12.62 3.75
CA THR A 100 -5.52 -13.39 2.68
C THR A 100 -5.12 -12.89 1.30
N ASN A 101 -4.17 -11.98 1.16
CA ASN A 101 -3.76 -11.45 -0.14
C ASN A 101 -2.27 -11.63 -0.35
N THR A 102 -1.81 -11.45 -1.59
CA THR A 102 -0.40 -11.63 -1.93
C THR A 102 0.08 -10.71 -3.03
N ILE A 103 1.38 -10.46 -3.04
CA ILE A 103 2.10 -9.85 -4.14
C ILE A 103 3.12 -10.87 -4.67
N ASN A 104 2.72 -11.55 -5.74
CA ASN A 104 3.57 -12.51 -6.46
C ASN A 104 4.17 -11.85 -7.69
N ILE A 105 5.49 -11.95 -7.84
CA ILE A 105 6.23 -11.36 -8.96
C ILE A 105 7.14 -12.42 -9.58
N ILE A 106 6.99 -12.65 -10.87
CA ILE A 106 7.81 -13.55 -11.66
C ILE A 106 8.48 -12.74 -12.76
N LEU A 107 9.81 -12.69 -12.75
CA LEU A 107 10.61 -12.13 -13.82
C LEU A 107 11.32 -13.25 -14.55
N THR A 108 11.15 -13.30 -15.87
CA THR A 108 11.83 -14.23 -16.77
C THR A 108 12.72 -13.48 -17.75
N THR A 109 13.87 -14.04 -18.13
CA THR A 109 14.79 -13.41 -19.09
C THR A 109 15.57 -14.46 -19.89
N ASN A 110 15.95 -14.14 -21.12
CA ASN A 110 16.90 -14.93 -21.91
C ASN A 110 18.37 -14.54 -21.67
N LEU A 111 18.64 -13.57 -20.80
CA LEU A 111 19.99 -13.14 -20.47
C LEU A 111 20.75 -14.22 -19.71
N SER A 112 22.05 -14.32 -19.99
CA SER A 112 22.96 -15.29 -19.39
C SER A 112 23.38 -14.87 -17.97
N LEU A 113 22.44 -14.84 -17.03
CA LEU A 113 22.68 -14.43 -15.64
C LEU A 113 23.42 -15.50 -14.82
N SER A 114 24.40 -15.08 -14.02
CA SER A 114 24.97 -15.92 -12.95
C SER A 114 24.03 -16.00 -11.75
N ASP A 115 24.36 -16.83 -10.76
CA ASP A 115 23.59 -16.88 -9.51
C ASP A 115 23.64 -15.53 -8.76
N THR A 116 24.75 -14.80 -8.89
CA THR A 116 24.89 -13.42 -8.38
C THR A 116 23.95 -12.46 -9.10
N GLY A 117 23.86 -12.56 -10.43
CA GLY A 117 22.97 -11.75 -11.25
C GLY A 117 21.49 -11.99 -10.93
N LEU A 118 21.10 -13.24 -10.68
CA LEU A 118 19.75 -13.60 -10.23
C LEU A 118 19.41 -12.94 -8.87
N LEU A 119 20.32 -13.04 -7.89
CA LEU A 119 20.16 -12.43 -6.57
C LEU A 119 20.08 -10.90 -6.62
N ASN A 120 20.90 -10.26 -7.46
CA ASN A 120 20.88 -8.81 -7.64
C ASN A 120 19.52 -8.33 -8.16
N LEU A 121 18.92 -9.04 -9.13
CA LEU A 121 17.55 -8.74 -9.58
C LEU A 121 16.50 -9.00 -8.50
N PHE A 122 16.65 -10.06 -7.70
CA PHE A 122 15.72 -10.36 -6.60
C PHE A 122 15.63 -9.18 -5.61
N ILE A 123 16.77 -8.57 -5.28
CA ILE A 123 16.85 -7.37 -4.44
C ILE A 123 16.12 -6.20 -5.12
N ILE A 124 16.37 -5.96 -6.41
CA ILE A 124 15.73 -4.86 -7.16
C ILE A 124 14.21 -5.01 -7.21
N ILE A 125 13.71 -6.23 -7.44
CA ILE A 125 12.27 -6.51 -7.43
C ILE A 125 11.68 -6.17 -6.06
N THR A 126 12.36 -6.55 -4.98
CA THR A 126 11.94 -6.23 -3.61
C THR A 126 11.89 -4.72 -3.38
N GLU A 127 12.94 -3.98 -3.75
CA GLU A 127 12.99 -2.52 -3.64
C GLU A 127 11.91 -1.82 -4.48
N ALA A 128 11.65 -2.33 -5.69
CA ALA A 128 10.63 -1.78 -6.58
C ALA A 128 9.21 -1.98 -6.04
N LYS A 129 8.91 -3.17 -5.49
CA LYS A 129 7.64 -3.46 -4.80
C LYS A 129 7.42 -2.49 -3.64
N VAL A 130 8.40 -2.38 -2.74
CA VAL A 130 8.33 -1.49 -1.57
C VAL A 130 8.18 -0.04 -2.01
N SER A 131 8.89 0.39 -3.06
CA SER A 131 8.75 1.73 -3.63
C SER A 131 7.36 2.00 -4.20
N ALA A 132 6.72 1.00 -4.82
CA ALA A 132 5.36 1.13 -5.35
C ALA A 132 4.34 1.32 -4.22
N LEU A 133 4.36 0.46 -3.21
CA LEU A 133 3.47 0.51 -2.05
C LEU A 133 3.59 1.82 -1.29
N ARG A 134 4.83 2.29 -1.07
CA ARG A 134 5.09 3.57 -0.42
C ARG A 134 4.51 4.76 -1.20
N GLU A 135 4.67 4.75 -2.52
CA GLU A 135 4.16 5.86 -3.34
C GLU A 135 2.64 5.85 -3.51
N LEU A 136 2.00 4.70 -3.34
CA LEU A 136 0.55 4.60 -3.24
C LEU A 136 0.03 4.97 -1.86
N ASP A 137 0.91 5.21 -0.88
CA ASP A 137 0.56 5.44 0.53
C ASP A 137 -0.32 4.32 1.06
N VAL A 138 0.06 3.05 0.79
CA VAL A 138 -0.72 1.88 1.22
C VAL A 138 -0.71 1.75 2.74
N ILE A 139 -1.88 1.92 3.34
CA ILE A 139 -2.12 1.79 4.77
C ILE A 139 -3.03 0.59 5.06
N TYR A 140 -2.70 -0.15 6.11
CA TYR A 140 -3.55 -1.19 6.66
C TYR A 140 -3.59 -1.07 8.18
N ASN A 141 -4.80 -0.98 8.76
CA ASN A 141 -5.02 -0.76 10.19
C ASN A 141 -4.20 0.43 10.77
N GLY A 142 -4.04 1.51 10.00
CA GLY A 142 -3.28 2.69 10.42
C GLY A 142 -1.77 2.64 10.17
N ASP A 143 -1.22 1.49 9.76
CA ASP A 143 0.21 1.30 9.52
C ASP A 143 0.58 1.21 8.04
N ASN A 144 1.80 1.66 7.70
CA ASN A 144 2.36 1.54 6.36
C ASN A 144 2.61 0.07 5.98
N VAL A 145 2.21 -0.31 4.77
CA VAL A 145 2.39 -1.66 4.23
C VAL A 145 3.61 -1.73 3.32
N TRP A 146 4.45 -2.76 3.51
CA TRP A 146 5.67 -3.00 2.72
C TRP A 146 5.63 -4.30 1.90
N GLY A 147 4.54 -5.06 2.06
CA GLY A 147 4.30 -6.36 1.45
C GLY A 147 3.18 -7.09 2.20
N THR A 148 2.79 -8.25 1.72
CA THR A 148 1.90 -9.18 2.44
C THR A 148 2.72 -10.26 3.18
N PRO A 149 2.11 -10.99 4.13
CA PRO A 149 2.76 -12.11 4.81
C PRO A 149 3.22 -13.23 3.86
N THR A 150 2.62 -13.34 2.67
CA THR A 150 2.84 -14.45 1.72
C THR A 150 3.44 -14.01 0.38
N ASP A 151 4.02 -12.80 0.29
CA ASP A 151 4.67 -12.33 -0.93
C ASP A 151 5.71 -13.32 -1.45
N ALA A 152 5.73 -13.55 -2.76
CA ALA A 152 6.71 -14.41 -3.39
C ALA A 152 7.31 -13.80 -4.66
N ILE A 153 8.61 -14.06 -4.88
CA ILE A 153 9.34 -13.60 -6.05
C ILE A 153 9.98 -14.80 -6.77
N ALA A 154 10.02 -14.80 -8.09
CA ALA A 154 10.95 -15.62 -8.89
C ALA A 154 11.72 -14.74 -9.87
N VAL A 155 13.03 -14.96 -9.93
CA VAL A 155 13.89 -14.50 -11.02
C VAL A 155 14.37 -15.74 -11.77
N ALA A 156 13.93 -15.87 -13.02
CA ALA A 156 14.15 -17.04 -13.84
C ALA A 156 14.92 -16.66 -15.10
N LYS A 157 16.09 -17.25 -15.30
CA LYS A 157 16.77 -17.15 -16.59
C LYS A 157 16.58 -18.40 -17.43
N GLU A 158 16.52 -18.25 -18.74
CA GLU A 158 16.44 -19.40 -19.65
C GLU A 158 17.71 -20.26 -19.57
N GLY A 159 17.52 -21.58 -19.68
CA GLY A 159 18.57 -22.60 -19.63
C GLY A 159 18.98 -23.01 -18.22
N LYS A 160 19.58 -24.21 -18.13
CA LYS A 160 19.94 -24.88 -16.86
C LYS A 160 21.26 -24.39 -16.26
N GLU A 161 22.22 -24.11 -17.15
CA GLU A 161 23.59 -23.75 -16.78
C GLU A 161 23.67 -22.39 -16.13
N GLU A 162 24.66 -22.15 -15.27
CA GLU A 162 24.95 -20.81 -14.79
C GLU A 162 25.42 -19.91 -15.93
N GLY A 163 25.02 -18.64 -15.89
CA GLY A 163 25.46 -17.63 -16.84
C GLY A 163 26.73 -16.91 -16.40
N ASN A 164 26.99 -15.77 -17.03
CA ASN A 164 28.21 -14.97 -16.86
C ASN A 164 27.94 -13.49 -16.55
N ILE A 165 26.68 -13.07 -16.45
CA ILE A 165 26.29 -11.71 -16.08
C ILE A 165 26.05 -11.66 -14.57
N ASP A 166 26.99 -11.06 -13.85
CA ASP A 166 26.91 -10.86 -12.39
C ASP A 166 26.19 -9.58 -11.99
N PHE A 167 26.42 -8.50 -12.74
CA PHE A 167 25.96 -7.17 -12.37
C PHE A 167 24.62 -6.89 -13.04
N THR A 168 23.55 -6.99 -12.26
CA THR A 168 22.18 -6.64 -12.69
C THR A 168 21.56 -5.54 -11.83
N GLY A 169 22.37 -4.88 -10.99
CA GLY A 169 21.97 -3.80 -10.09
C GLY A 169 21.34 -2.58 -10.79
N ARG A 170 20.77 -1.66 -10.01
CA ARG A 170 20.00 -0.49 -10.49
C ARG A 170 20.78 0.49 -11.40
N ALA A 171 22.10 0.38 -11.48
CA ALA A 171 22.93 1.16 -12.42
C ALA A 171 22.98 0.56 -13.83
N THR A 172 22.54 -0.69 -14.00
CA THR A 172 22.51 -1.41 -15.28
C THR A 172 21.18 -1.22 -16.00
N GLU A 173 21.13 -1.44 -17.31
CA GLU A 173 19.90 -1.36 -18.10
C GLU A 173 18.83 -2.34 -17.57
N ILE A 174 19.19 -3.62 -17.43
CA ILE A 174 18.31 -4.66 -16.89
C ILE A 174 17.76 -4.31 -15.50
N GLY A 175 18.60 -3.76 -14.62
CA GLY A 175 18.18 -3.36 -13.27
C GLY A 175 17.23 -2.17 -13.27
N GLN A 176 17.45 -1.17 -14.12
CA GLN A 176 16.56 -0.02 -14.26
C GLN A 176 15.20 -0.43 -14.83
N GLU A 177 15.20 -1.21 -15.92
CA GLU A 177 13.97 -1.67 -16.56
C GLU A 177 13.18 -2.64 -15.68
N THR A 178 13.87 -3.49 -14.92
CA THR A 178 13.25 -4.33 -13.89
C THR A 178 12.57 -3.45 -12.84
N PHE A 179 13.30 -2.50 -12.24
CA PHE A 179 12.75 -1.62 -11.21
C PHE A 179 11.50 -0.87 -11.69
N ASN A 180 11.59 -0.26 -12.88
CA ASN A 180 10.50 0.50 -13.47
C ASN A 180 9.30 -0.37 -13.82
N SER A 181 9.54 -1.58 -14.34
CA SER A 181 8.48 -2.51 -14.73
C SER A 181 7.74 -3.08 -13.53
N ILE A 182 8.47 -3.51 -12.49
CA ILE A 182 7.86 -4.00 -11.25
C ILE A 182 7.09 -2.88 -10.55
N LYS A 183 7.71 -1.71 -10.38
CA LYS A 183 7.07 -0.59 -9.69
C LYS A 183 5.77 -0.17 -10.39
N LYS A 184 5.79 -0.09 -11.72
CA LYS A 184 4.59 0.21 -12.52
C LYS A 184 3.53 -0.87 -12.31
N GLY A 185 3.89 -2.14 -12.50
CA GLY A 185 2.90 -3.22 -12.46
C GLY A 185 2.32 -3.45 -11.07
N VAL A 186 3.10 -3.33 -9.98
CA VAL A 186 2.55 -3.39 -8.61
C VAL A 186 1.53 -2.29 -8.38
N LYS A 187 1.78 -1.06 -8.88
CA LYS A 187 0.80 0.02 -8.75
C LYS A 187 -0.48 -0.25 -9.54
N GLU A 188 -0.34 -0.66 -10.80
CA GLU A 188 -1.49 -0.94 -11.67
C GLU A 188 -2.32 -2.09 -11.10
N SER A 189 -1.69 -3.20 -10.69
CA SER A 189 -2.41 -4.33 -10.11
C SER A 189 -3.12 -4.00 -8.81
N ILE A 190 -2.52 -3.22 -7.90
CA ILE A 190 -3.21 -2.80 -6.66
C ILE A 190 -4.38 -1.86 -6.97
N ILE A 191 -4.26 -0.99 -7.98
CA ILE A 191 -5.37 -0.13 -8.41
C ILE A 191 -6.50 -0.97 -9.02
N GLU A 192 -6.17 -1.94 -9.86
CA GLU A 192 -7.16 -2.80 -10.53
C GLU A 192 -7.85 -3.77 -9.58
N GLU A 193 -7.10 -4.41 -8.68
CA GLU A 193 -7.61 -5.40 -7.72
C GLU A 193 -8.36 -4.73 -6.56
N ASP A 194 -7.79 -3.69 -5.96
CA ASP A 194 -8.27 -3.13 -4.69
C ASP A 194 -8.96 -1.77 -4.84
N GLY A 195 -8.90 -1.15 -6.02
CA GLY A 195 -9.41 0.22 -6.23
C GLY A 195 -8.58 1.27 -5.50
N TYR A 196 -7.34 0.96 -5.12
CA TYR A 196 -6.51 1.80 -4.27
C TYR A 196 -5.84 2.95 -5.06
N LEU A 197 -6.64 3.95 -5.45
CA LEU A 197 -6.26 5.03 -6.36
C LEU A 197 -5.19 5.99 -5.78
N PRO A 198 -4.19 6.47 -6.54
CA PRO A 198 -3.19 7.42 -6.02
C PRO A 198 -3.77 8.77 -5.57
N ASP A 199 -4.91 9.17 -6.14
CA ASP A 199 -5.61 10.44 -5.91
C ASP A 199 -6.87 10.28 -5.04
N ARG A 200 -6.89 9.25 -4.18
CA ARG A 200 -7.91 9.05 -3.13
C ARG A 200 -8.18 10.33 -2.36
N SER A 201 -9.45 10.54 -2.04
CA SER A 201 -9.89 11.71 -1.28
C SER A 201 -9.26 11.73 0.12
N MET A 202 -9.16 12.91 0.73
CA MET A 202 -8.66 12.98 2.11
C MET A 202 -9.59 12.26 3.09
N GLU A 203 -10.90 12.21 2.82
CA GLU A 203 -11.87 11.42 3.61
C GLU A 203 -11.52 9.93 3.58
N GLU A 204 -11.17 9.37 2.41
CA GLU A 204 -10.71 7.97 2.29
C GLU A 204 -9.37 7.75 2.99
N ARG A 205 -8.40 8.66 2.83
CA ARG A 205 -7.07 8.54 3.47
C ARG A 205 -7.12 8.63 4.99
N LEU A 206 -8.06 9.40 5.54
CA LEU A 206 -8.36 9.44 6.98
C LEU A 206 -9.01 8.12 7.43
N LYS A 207 -10.00 7.63 6.68
CA LYS A 207 -10.66 6.35 6.95
C LYS A 207 -9.68 5.16 6.97
N GLU A 208 -8.73 5.12 6.03
CA GLU A 208 -7.64 4.11 6.01
C GLU A 208 -6.78 4.13 7.29
N ARG A 209 -6.78 5.26 8.00
CA ARG A 209 -6.09 5.48 9.28
C ARG A 209 -7.04 5.40 10.49
N ASN A 210 -8.22 4.81 10.30
CA ASN A 210 -9.27 4.65 11.32
C ASN A 210 -9.82 5.99 11.85
N ILE A 211 -9.93 7.00 10.98
CA ILE A 211 -10.52 8.30 11.30
C ILE A 211 -11.75 8.50 10.42
N GLU A 212 -12.94 8.20 10.93
CA GLU A 212 -14.19 8.29 10.19
C GLU A 212 -14.82 9.67 10.30
N LEU A 213 -15.41 10.16 9.20
CA LEU A 213 -16.03 11.50 9.16
C LEU A 213 -17.10 11.70 10.23
N ASP A 214 -17.85 10.65 10.58
CA ASP A 214 -18.89 10.75 11.61
C ASP A 214 -18.29 10.95 13.01
N GLU A 215 -17.11 10.41 13.29
CA GLU A 215 -16.41 10.61 14.57
C GLU A 215 -15.95 12.06 14.73
N LEU A 216 -15.54 12.72 13.63
CA LEU A 216 -15.19 14.15 13.61
C LEU A 216 -16.40 15.02 13.96
N ILE A 217 -17.58 14.62 13.49
CA ILE A 217 -18.83 15.35 13.78
C ILE A 217 -19.18 15.15 15.26
N GLU A 218 -19.16 13.93 15.77
CA GLU A 218 -19.44 13.68 17.18
C GLU A 218 -18.49 14.46 18.09
N ALA A 219 -17.18 14.42 17.84
CA ALA A 219 -16.19 15.18 18.60
C ALA A 219 -16.45 16.70 18.54
N GLY A 220 -16.86 17.22 17.38
CA GLY A 220 -17.25 18.63 17.24
C GLY A 220 -18.43 19.03 18.12
N PHE A 221 -19.47 18.21 18.17
CA PHE A 221 -20.70 18.51 18.92
C PHE A 221 -20.64 18.11 20.39
N GLU A 222 -19.63 17.38 20.84
CA GLU A 222 -19.49 16.97 22.26
C GLU A 222 -19.38 18.16 23.22
N LEU A 223 -18.77 19.27 22.78
CA LEU A 223 -18.64 20.51 23.56
C LEU A 223 -19.74 21.53 23.28
N PHE A 224 -20.74 21.18 22.46
CA PHE A 224 -21.83 22.06 22.03
C PHE A 224 -23.09 21.81 22.87
N GLU A 225 -23.61 22.86 23.50
CA GLU A 225 -24.81 22.79 24.34
C GLU A 225 -25.97 23.55 23.67
N THR A 226 -27.06 22.84 23.38
CA THR A 226 -28.37 23.44 22.99
C THR A 226 -29.52 22.58 23.51
N GLU A 227 -30.65 23.21 23.80
CA GLU A 227 -31.91 22.53 24.13
C GLU A 227 -32.80 22.31 22.88
N ASP A 228 -32.43 22.86 21.72
CA ASP A 228 -33.18 22.75 20.47
C ASP A 228 -32.66 21.59 19.59
N GLU A 229 -33.40 20.48 19.58
CA GLU A 229 -33.06 19.29 18.77
C GLU A 229 -33.07 19.56 17.26
N ILE A 230 -33.91 20.49 16.78
CA ILE A 230 -34.01 20.82 15.35
C ILE A 230 -32.78 21.63 14.92
N GLU A 231 -32.38 22.59 15.74
CA GLU A 231 -31.16 23.36 15.54
C GLU A 231 -29.93 22.45 15.52
N LEU A 232 -29.86 21.50 16.46
CA LEU A 232 -28.76 20.53 16.54
C LEU A 232 -28.66 19.65 15.28
N GLU A 233 -29.79 19.12 14.79
CA GLU A 233 -29.81 18.31 13.58
C GLU A 233 -29.39 19.12 12.34
N TYR A 234 -29.84 20.37 12.23
CA TYR A 234 -29.43 21.27 11.15
C TYR A 234 -27.93 21.56 11.20
N ALA A 235 -27.41 21.90 12.39
CA ALA A 235 -26.00 22.22 12.59
C ALA A 235 -25.11 21.03 12.22
N ARG A 236 -25.45 19.81 12.66
CA ARG A 236 -24.71 18.58 12.31
C ARG A 236 -24.63 18.36 10.79
N LYS A 237 -25.73 18.58 10.07
CA LYS A 237 -25.77 18.45 8.60
C LYS A 237 -24.90 19.49 7.92
N ASP A 238 -24.94 20.73 8.37
CA ASP A 238 -24.15 21.81 7.77
C ASP A 238 -22.64 21.66 8.07
N VAL A 239 -22.27 21.31 9.31
CA VAL A 239 -20.88 21.02 9.68
C VAL A 239 -20.33 19.82 8.89
N LYS A 240 -21.12 18.74 8.71
CA LYS A 240 -20.73 17.62 7.84
C LYS A 240 -20.41 18.08 6.42
N LYS A 241 -21.21 18.99 5.87
CA LYS A 241 -20.99 19.57 4.54
C LYS A 241 -19.72 20.42 4.50
N LYS A 242 -19.43 21.19 5.54
CA LYS A 242 -18.20 22.00 5.67
C LYS A 242 -16.95 21.12 5.79
N LEU A 243 -16.98 20.10 6.64
CA LEU A 243 -15.89 19.12 6.75
C LEU A 243 -15.56 18.53 5.37
N ARG A 244 -16.56 18.07 4.62
CA ARG A 244 -16.35 17.57 3.25
C ARG A 244 -15.81 18.61 2.29
N LYS A 245 -16.29 19.85 2.36
CA LYS A 245 -15.77 20.97 1.56
C LYS A 245 -14.27 21.16 1.82
N TYR A 246 -13.84 21.18 3.09
CA TYR A 246 -12.45 21.43 3.45
C TYR A 246 -11.54 20.20 3.32
N LEU A 247 -12.05 18.98 3.48
CA LEU A 247 -11.29 17.77 3.13
C LEU A 247 -10.97 17.70 1.62
N ASN A 248 -11.71 18.41 0.78
CA ASN A 248 -11.42 18.58 -0.65
C ASN A 248 -10.59 19.84 -0.97
N ASP A 249 -10.24 20.66 0.03
CA ASP A 249 -9.39 21.83 -0.17
C ASP A 249 -7.91 21.43 -0.26
N HIS A 250 -7.18 21.98 -1.24
CA HIS A 250 -5.78 21.62 -1.47
C HIS A 250 -4.86 21.99 -0.29
N ASN A 251 -5.08 23.14 0.37
CA ASN A 251 -4.23 23.57 1.49
C ASN A 251 -4.46 22.66 2.70
N ILE A 252 -5.72 22.34 2.99
CA ILE A 252 -6.07 21.39 4.05
C ILE A 252 -5.51 20.01 3.73
N HIS A 253 -5.59 19.56 2.47
CA HIS A 253 -4.97 18.31 2.05
C HIS A 253 -3.48 18.25 2.37
N PHE A 254 -2.72 19.31 2.05
CA PHE A 254 -1.28 19.34 2.34
C PHE A 254 -0.98 19.40 3.84
N LEU A 255 -1.77 20.15 4.62
CA LEU A 255 -1.59 20.24 6.07
C LEU A 255 -1.86 18.90 6.77
N ILE A 256 -2.96 18.21 6.41
CA ILE A 256 -3.26 16.88 6.94
C ILE A 256 -2.20 15.86 6.48
N SER A 257 -1.77 15.92 5.22
CA SER A 257 -0.71 15.04 4.71
C SER A 257 0.62 15.24 5.43
N ALA A 258 0.95 16.48 5.82
CA ALA A 258 2.11 16.78 6.66
C ALA A 258 1.96 16.13 8.04
N GLY A 259 0.76 16.18 8.63
CA GLY A 259 0.41 15.46 9.85
C GLY A 259 0.72 13.97 9.79
N PHE A 260 0.23 13.29 8.75
CA PHE A 260 0.50 11.85 8.56
C PHE A 260 2.00 11.54 8.51
N TYR A 261 2.79 12.38 7.84
CA TYR A 261 4.24 12.20 7.77
C TYR A 261 4.91 12.43 9.13
N LEU A 262 4.55 13.52 9.82
CA LEU A 262 5.16 13.92 11.08
C LEU A 262 4.81 12.96 12.22
N GLU A 263 3.59 12.43 12.25
CA GLU A 263 3.17 11.38 13.17
C GLU A 263 4.05 10.13 12.99
N ASN A 264 4.31 9.72 11.75
CA ASN A 264 5.23 8.61 11.45
C ASN A 264 6.67 8.93 11.88
N GLU A 265 7.16 10.15 11.63
CA GLU A 265 8.49 10.59 12.05
C GLU A 265 8.65 10.55 13.57
N LEU A 266 7.63 11.03 14.30
CA LEU A 266 7.57 11.02 15.76
C LEU A 266 7.63 9.58 16.30
N ASN A 267 6.76 8.71 15.80
CA ASN A 267 6.64 7.33 16.27
C ASN A 267 7.87 6.48 15.93
N GLN A 268 8.39 6.58 14.71
CA GLN A 268 9.46 5.70 14.23
C GLN A 268 10.86 6.17 14.64
N ARG A 269 11.13 7.49 14.57
CA ARG A 269 12.49 8.02 14.77
C ARG A 269 12.68 8.61 16.16
N MET A 270 11.73 9.40 16.63
CA MET A 270 11.81 10.04 17.94
C MET A 270 11.35 9.10 19.07
N LYS A 271 10.47 8.13 18.74
CA LYS A 271 9.90 7.14 19.68
C LYS A 271 9.22 7.79 20.88
N ILE A 272 8.64 8.96 20.66
CA ILE A 272 7.85 9.71 21.64
C ILE A 272 6.43 9.15 21.57
N LYS A 273 5.90 8.67 22.70
CA LYS A 273 4.57 8.06 22.80
C LYS A 273 3.52 8.94 23.46
N GLU A 274 3.98 9.93 24.22
CA GLU A 274 3.13 10.88 24.93
C GLU A 274 3.31 12.22 24.25
N ASP A 275 2.21 12.95 24.12
CA ASP A 275 2.16 14.33 23.65
C ASP A 275 3.05 15.23 24.54
N PRO A 276 4.26 15.59 24.09
CA PRO A 276 5.17 16.33 24.93
C PRO A 276 4.82 17.81 24.88
N ALA A 277 4.67 18.43 26.06
CA ALA A 277 4.39 19.86 26.19
C ALA A 277 5.41 20.85 25.54
N TYR A 278 6.47 20.35 24.89
CA TYR A 278 7.42 21.15 24.10
C TYR A 278 7.22 20.99 22.59
N LEU A 279 6.36 20.07 22.14
CA LEU A 279 5.96 19.95 20.75
C LEU A 279 4.94 21.06 20.52
N ILE A 280 5.37 22.07 19.76
CA ILE A 280 4.55 23.23 19.40
C ILE A 280 4.14 23.12 17.91
N THR A 281 4.66 22.10 17.21
CA THR A 281 4.56 22.04 15.74
C THR A 281 3.22 21.50 15.28
N ASP A 282 2.74 20.47 15.96
CA ASP A 282 1.34 20.02 16.03
C ASP A 282 0.36 21.18 16.28
N GLU A 283 0.54 21.94 17.37
CA GLU A 283 -0.36 23.05 17.73
C GLU A 283 -0.40 24.08 16.60
N LEU A 284 0.77 24.45 16.06
CA LEU A 284 0.85 25.40 14.95
C LEU A 284 0.14 24.89 13.70
N LEU A 285 0.22 23.59 13.38
CA LEU A 285 -0.50 23.02 12.24
C LEU A 285 -2.02 23.05 12.47
N GLY A 286 -2.49 22.66 13.67
CA GLY A 286 -3.88 22.74 14.07
C GLY A 286 -4.44 24.17 14.00
N ILE A 287 -3.71 25.15 14.56
CA ILE A 287 -4.05 26.58 14.51
C ILE A 287 -4.16 27.07 13.07
N ASN A 288 -3.20 26.71 12.20
CA ASN A 288 -3.24 27.13 10.80
C ASN A 288 -4.49 26.59 10.08
N ILE A 289 -4.87 25.34 10.32
CA ILE A 289 -6.11 24.76 9.76
C ILE A 289 -7.33 25.51 10.29
N ALA A 290 -7.43 25.70 11.61
CA ALA A 290 -8.56 26.38 12.24
C ALA A 290 -8.73 27.80 11.70
N GLU A 291 -7.66 28.59 11.70
CA GLU A 291 -7.68 29.97 11.20
C GLU A 291 -7.93 30.06 9.70
N TYR A 292 -7.42 29.11 8.92
CA TYR A 292 -7.68 29.04 7.48
C TYR A 292 -9.17 28.88 7.17
N ILE A 293 -9.87 28.09 7.98
CA ILE A 293 -11.29 27.79 7.79
C ILE A 293 -12.20 28.85 8.41
N GLY A 294 -12.04 29.11 9.71
CA GLY A 294 -12.97 29.93 10.51
C GLY A 294 -12.39 31.27 10.96
N GLY A 295 -11.23 31.67 10.45
CA GLY A 295 -10.58 32.94 10.79
C GLY A 295 -10.09 33.00 12.24
N LYS A 296 -9.82 34.23 12.72
CA LYS A 296 -9.22 34.44 14.06
C LYS A 296 -10.07 33.93 15.22
N MET A 297 -11.38 33.83 15.06
CA MET A 297 -12.26 33.29 16.10
C MET A 297 -12.08 31.79 16.29
N ALA A 298 -11.67 31.07 15.23
CA ALA A 298 -11.47 29.63 15.28
C ALA A 298 -10.31 29.23 16.18
N LEU A 299 -9.36 30.13 16.42
CA LEU A 299 -8.28 29.92 17.40
C LEU A 299 -8.83 29.64 18.81
N PHE A 300 -9.86 30.39 19.24
CA PHE A 300 -10.45 30.18 20.56
C PHE A 300 -11.17 28.84 20.65
N ASN A 301 -11.80 28.40 19.56
CA ASN A 301 -12.46 27.11 19.52
C ASN A 301 -11.44 25.97 19.46
N PHE A 302 -10.37 26.12 18.69
CA PHE A 302 -9.25 25.16 18.62
C PHE A 302 -8.68 24.90 20.01
N MET A 303 -8.33 25.95 20.77
CA MET A 303 -7.82 25.80 22.14
C MET A 303 -8.77 25.02 23.06
N ARG A 304 -10.10 25.08 22.84
CA ARG A 304 -11.06 24.28 23.61
C ARG A 304 -11.02 22.80 23.23
N TYR A 305 -10.94 22.49 21.94
CA TYR A 305 -10.87 21.12 21.45
C TYR A 305 -9.55 20.46 21.80
N ASP A 306 -8.43 21.15 21.61
CA ASP A 306 -7.09 20.70 22.00
C ASP A 306 -7.03 20.38 23.52
N GLN A 307 -7.51 21.28 24.38
CA GLN A 307 -7.51 21.03 25.83
C GLN A 307 -8.43 19.90 26.27
N SER A 308 -9.59 19.74 25.62
CA SER A 308 -10.62 18.79 26.07
C SER A 308 -10.50 17.41 25.41
N LYS A 309 -9.88 17.34 24.22
CA LYS A 309 -9.74 16.17 23.36
C LYS A 309 -11.02 15.29 23.27
N PRO A 310 -12.19 15.84 22.88
CA PRO A 310 -13.43 15.07 22.80
C PRO A 310 -13.39 13.96 21.75
N GLY A 311 -14.12 12.88 22.01
CA GLY A 311 -14.28 11.73 21.12
C GLY A 311 -12.95 11.20 20.58
N ILE A 312 -12.88 11.07 19.25
CA ILE A 312 -11.72 10.54 18.53
C ILE A 312 -10.42 11.28 18.83
N LEU A 313 -10.47 12.57 19.19
CA LEU A 313 -9.26 13.35 19.48
C LEU A 313 -8.46 12.78 20.66
N SER A 314 -9.11 12.09 21.60
CA SER A 314 -8.42 11.44 22.73
C SER A 314 -7.67 10.16 22.34
N GLU A 315 -7.91 9.63 21.15
CA GLU A 315 -7.32 8.37 20.65
C GLU A 315 -6.21 8.61 19.61
N LEU A 316 -6.12 9.83 19.07
CA LEU A 316 -5.15 10.19 18.04
C LEU A 316 -3.76 10.49 18.63
N GLY A 317 -2.74 10.35 17.78
CA GLY A 317 -1.37 10.74 18.12
C GLY A 317 -1.18 12.27 18.08
N PRO A 318 -0.07 12.79 18.64
CA PRO A 318 0.12 14.22 18.94
C PRO A 318 0.04 15.17 17.73
N PHE A 319 0.33 14.71 16.51
CA PHE A 319 0.14 15.58 15.34
C PHE A 319 -1.30 15.52 14.84
N MET A 320 -1.91 14.34 14.93
CA MET A 320 -3.21 14.10 14.33
C MET A 320 -4.37 14.61 15.18
N ASP A 321 -4.29 14.55 16.51
CA ASP A 321 -5.29 15.17 17.38
C ASP A 321 -5.38 16.68 17.13
N ASP A 322 -4.28 17.42 17.09
CA ASP A 322 -4.29 18.87 16.85
C ASP A 322 -4.74 19.25 15.45
N ILE A 323 -4.32 18.49 14.43
CA ILE A 323 -4.75 18.72 13.06
C ILE A 323 -6.26 18.50 12.90
N ILE A 324 -6.80 17.43 13.49
CA ILE A 324 -8.23 17.13 13.43
C ILE A 324 -9.02 18.11 14.32
N ALA A 325 -8.50 18.48 15.49
CA ALA A 325 -9.07 19.53 16.34
C ALA A 325 -9.14 20.86 15.59
N GLY A 326 -8.10 21.23 14.84
CA GLY A 326 -8.07 22.41 13.98
C GLY A 326 -9.15 22.38 12.90
N LEU A 327 -9.30 21.25 12.22
CA LEU A 327 -10.33 21.04 11.19
C LEU A 327 -11.75 21.18 11.76
N ILE A 328 -12.01 20.53 12.90
CA ILE A 328 -13.29 20.59 13.62
C ILE A 328 -13.56 22.02 14.08
N ALA A 329 -12.61 22.64 14.79
CA ALA A 329 -12.71 24.00 15.31
C ALA A 329 -13.02 25.02 14.22
N GLY A 330 -12.32 24.91 13.09
CA GLY A 330 -12.55 25.71 11.90
C GLY A 330 -13.99 25.58 11.40
N CYS A 331 -14.44 24.35 11.12
CA CYS A 331 -15.77 24.10 10.55
C CYS A 331 -16.90 24.51 11.50
N MET A 332 -16.74 24.24 12.80
CA MET A 332 -17.68 24.67 13.83
C MET A 332 -17.77 26.20 13.89
N THR A 333 -16.62 26.88 13.83
CA THR A 333 -16.59 28.36 13.83
C THR A 333 -17.20 28.94 12.56
N GLU A 334 -16.96 28.36 11.38
CA GLU A 334 -17.58 28.83 10.12
C GLU A 334 -19.10 28.56 10.06
N HIS A 335 -19.64 27.71 10.94
CA HIS A 335 -21.09 27.51 11.08
C HIS A 335 -21.73 28.52 12.04
N PHE A 336 -21.12 28.71 13.22
CA PHE A 336 -21.68 29.52 14.31
C PHE A 336 -21.18 30.97 14.37
N GLY A 337 -20.14 31.31 13.62
CA GLY A 337 -19.39 32.57 13.70
C GLY A 337 -19.71 33.63 12.66
#